data_AF-A0A8T4UY68-F1
#
_entry.id   AF-A0A8T4UY68-F1
#
_cell.length_a   1.000
_cell.length_b   1.000
_cell.length_c   1.000
_cell.angle_alpha   90.00
_cell.angle_beta   90.00
_cell.angle_gamma   90.00
#
_symmetry.space_group_name_H-M   'P 1'
#
loop_
_entity.id
_entity.type
_entity.pdbx_description
1 polymer ?
#
loop_
_entity_poly.entity_id
_entity_poly.type
_entity_poly.pdbx_seq_one_letter_code
_entity_poly.pdbx_strand_id
1 'polypeptide(L)' 'MDIMILREAGLTEGEIKVYLALLELGTSTSGPIVEKSGVARSIIFLKN' A
#
# COMPACT_ATOMS: atom_id res chain seq x y z
N MET A 1 -8.97 11.12 -3.93
CA MET A 1 -9.60 9.81 -3.74
C MET A 1 -10.19 9.81 -2.35
N ASP A 2 -11.45 9.39 -2.18
CA ASP A 2 -11.95 9.09 -0.84
C ASP A 2 -11.27 7.79 -0.38
N ILE A 3 -10.48 7.84 0.69
CA ILE A 3 -9.77 6.67 1.22
C ILE A 3 -10.70 5.72 1.98
N MET A 4 -11.90 6.21 2.37
CA MET A 4 -12.88 5.42 3.13
C MET A 4 -13.35 4.21 2.33
N ILE A 5 -13.48 4.33 1.01
CA ILE A 5 -13.87 3.21 0.14
C ILE A 5 -12.87 2.05 0.21
N LEU A 6 -11.58 2.33 0.42
CA LEU A 6 -10.56 1.29 0.52
C LEU A 6 -10.64 0.56 1.87
N ARG A 7 -10.96 1.29 2.95
CA ARG A 7 -11.24 0.69 4.26
C ARG A 7 -12.50 -0.17 4.22
N GLU A 8 -13.57 0.33 3.59
CA GLU A 8 -14.82 -0.41 3.41
C GLU A 8 -14.64 -1.65 2.52
N ALA A 9 -13.70 -1.60 1.57
CA ALA A 9 -13.26 -2.76 0.80
C ALA A 9 -12.39 -3.75 1.61
N GLY A 10 -12.11 -3.47 2.88
CA GLY A 10 -11.40 -4.36 3.80
C GLY A 10 -9.89 -4.18 3.84
N LEU A 11 -9.32 -3.14 3.20
CA LEU A 11 -7.89 -2.88 3.28
C LEU A 11 -7.55 -2.27 4.64
N THR A 12 -6.49 -2.78 5.24
CA THR A 12 -5.82 -2.18 6.39
C THR A 12 -5.12 -0.87 6.00
N GLU A 13 -4.79 -0.03 6.99
CA GLU A 13 -4.02 1.19 6.76
C GLU A 13 -2.69 0.95 6.02
N GLY A 14 -2.04 -0.19 6.30
CA GLY A 14 -0.79 -0.57 5.64
C GLY A 14 -1.01 -0.86 4.15
N GLU A 15 -2.03 -1.64 3.84
CA GLU A 15 -2.40 -1.99 2.46
C GLU A 15 -2.86 -0.76 1.67
N ILE A 16 -3.60 0.16 2.30
CA ILE A 16 -4.00 1.43 1.68
C ILE A 16 -2.77 2.25 1.30
N LYS A 17 -1.78 2.38 2.20
CA LYS A 17 -0.54 3.11 1.90
C LYS A 17 0.25 2.47 0.76
N VAL A 18 0.31 1.14 0.71
CA VAL A 18 0.95 0.40 -0.40
C VAL A 18 0.21 0.64 -1.71
N TYR A 19 -1.12 0.57 -1.70
CA TYR A 19 -1.97 0.81 -2.87
C TYR A 19 -1.77 2.22 -3.42
N LEU A 20 -1.80 3.25 -2.57
CA LEU A 20 -1.56 4.63 -2.98
C LEU A 20 -0.15 4.85 -3.54
N ALA A 21 0.87 4.24 -2.92
CA ALA A 21 2.24 4.30 -3.44
C ALA A 21 2.36 3.69 -4.84
N LEU A 22 1.66 2.58 -5.10
CA LEU A 22 1.64 1.95 -6.42
C LEU A 22 0.92 2.78 -7.48
N LEU A 23 -0.13 3.52 -7.13
CA LEU A 23 -0.79 4.44 -8.07
C LEU A 23 0.15 5.56 -8.55
N GLU A 24 1.08 5.99 -7.70
CA GLU A 24 2.07 7.01 -8.05
C GLU A 24 3.29 6.44 -8.78
N LEU A 25 3.80 5.28 -8.34
CA LEU A 25 5.01 4.67 -8.88
C LEU A 25 4.76 3.87 -10.17
N GLY A 26 3.54 3.36 -10.37
CA GLY A 26 3.25 2.33 -11.35
C GLY A 26 3.85 0.96 -10.96
N THR A 27 4.12 0.12 -11.96
CA THR A 27 4.78 -1.18 -11.75
C THR A 27 6.15 -0.98 -11.12
N SER A 28 6.34 -1.48 -9.91
CA SER A 28 7.55 -1.25 -9.14
C SER A 28 7.95 -2.48 -8.32
N THR A 29 9.14 -2.43 -7.73
CA THR A 29 9.63 -3.47 -6.81
C THR A 29 9.41 -3.04 -5.36
N SER A 30 9.57 -3.97 -4.42
CA SER A 30 9.27 -3.71 -3.00
C SER A 30 10.14 -2.62 -2.36
N GLY A 31 11.34 -2.34 -2.88
CA GLY A 31 12.21 -1.26 -2.36
C GLY A 31 11.57 0.12 -2.48
N PRO A 32 11.32 0.61 -3.71
CA PRO A 32 10.64 1.88 -3.93
C PRO A 32 9.26 1.96 -3.26
N ILE A 33 8.51 0.85 -3.20
CA ILE A 33 7.21 0.82 -2.52
C ILE A 33 7.39 1.08 -1.01
N VAL A 34 8.35 0.45 -0.33
CA VAL A 34 8.64 0.71 1.09
C VAL A 34 9.00 2.18 1.31
N GLU A 35 9.88 2.73 0.48
CA GLU A 35 10.32 4.12 0.59
C GLU A 35 9.15 5.10 0.40
N LYS A 36 8.29 4.86 -0.58
CA LYS A 36 7.15 5.73 -0.89
C LYS A 36 5.99 5.62 0.10
N SER A 37 5.66 4.40 0.52
CA SER A 37 4.52 4.13 1.40
C SER A 37 4.83 4.33 2.89
N GLY A 38 6.11 4.30 3.27
CA GLY A 38 6.56 4.36 4.66
C GLY A 38 6.11 3.17 5.51
N VAL A 39 5.69 2.06 4.90
CA VAL A 39 5.32 0.84 5.63
C VAL A 39 6.49 -0.12 5.75
N ALA A 40 6.46 -1.00 6.76
CA ALA A 40 7.43 -2.08 6.87
C ALA A 40 7.32 -3.02 5.66
N ARG A 41 8.47 -3.53 5.18
CA ARG A 41 8.54 -4.47 4.04
C ARG A 41 7.64 -5.70 4.21
N SER A 42 7.41 -6.15 5.45
CA SER A 42 6.55 -7.30 5.75
C SER A 42 5.10 -7.09 5.30
N ILE A 43 4.59 -5.86 5.37
CA ILE A 43 3.21 -5.51 4.95
C ILE A 43 2.99 -5.74 3.45
N ILE A 44 4.06 -5.69 2.63
CA ILE A 44 3.94 -5.89 1.18
C ILE A 44 3.71 -7.37 0.83
N PHE A 45 4.21 -8.30 1.66
CA PHE A 45 4.20 -9.74 1.36
C PHE A 45 3.25 -10.55 2.24
N LEU A 46 2.83 -10.00 3.38
CA LEU A 46 1.87 -10.66 4.26
C LEU A 46 0.46 -10.45 3.74
N LYS A 47 -0.29 -11.55 3.65
CA LYS A 47 -1.74 -11.51 3.54
C LYS A 47 -2.28 -12.12 4.84
N ASN A 48 -3.08 -11.35 5.56
CA ASN A 48 -3.81 -11.84 6.74
C ASN A 48 -4.88 -12.85 6.32
#